data_AF-A0A1I8BL22-F1
#
_entry.id   AF-A0A1I8BL22-F1
#
_cell.length_a   1.000
_cell.length_b   1.000
_cell.length_c   1.000
_cell.angle_alpha   90.00
_cell.angle_beta   90.00
_cell.angle_gamma   90.00
#
_symmetry.space_group_name_H-M   'P 1'
#
loop_
_entity.id
_entity.type
_entity.pdbx_description
1 polymer ?
#
loop_
_entity_poly.entity_id
_entity_poly.type
_entity_poly.pdbx_seq_one_letter_code
_entity_poly.pdbx_strand_id
1 'polypeptide(L)'
;MMIAVNNLVDFKFLYLLLIYTNNSECSGDNSDEEECGHYKCPPDMWPCPNSGHCIPLGKLCNGINDCDGGMDEKTCSRNLCQTLGCQSGCASSPTGGICTCPQGYKLDERFQRSCIG
;
A
#
# COMPACT_ATOMS: atom_id res chain seq x y z
N MET A 1 -10.05 -14.30 -32.53
CA MET A 1 -9.31 -13.05 -32.84
C MET A 1 -9.59 -12.07 -31.71
N MET A 2 -8.72 -12.00 -30.70
CA MET A 2 -8.83 -11.02 -29.61
C MET A 2 -7.79 -9.94 -29.87
N ILE A 3 -8.26 -8.69 -29.92
CA ILE A 3 -7.48 -7.52 -30.28
C ILE A 3 -6.62 -7.12 -29.08
N ALA A 4 -5.32 -6.95 -29.34
CA ALA A 4 -4.35 -6.41 -28.40
C ALA A 4 -4.70 -4.94 -28.07
N VAL A 5 -5.23 -4.71 -26.87
CA VAL A 5 -5.18 -3.39 -26.24
C VAL A 5 -3.91 -3.36 -25.40
N ASN A 6 -2.81 -2.98 -26.05
CA ASN A 6 -1.59 -2.56 -25.39
C ASN A 6 -1.91 -1.34 -24.53
N ASN A 7 -2.09 -1.51 -23.23
CA ASN A 7 -1.81 -0.52 -22.20
C ASN A 7 -1.97 -1.23 -20.85
N LEU A 8 -0.83 -1.47 -20.20
CA LEU A 8 -0.72 -2.14 -18.91
C LEU A 8 -1.59 -1.42 -17.88
N VAL A 9 -2.77 -1.99 -17.68
CA VAL A 9 -3.64 -1.90 -16.52
C VAL A 9 -2.89 -1.46 -15.27
N ASP A 10 -3.29 -0.30 -14.79
CA ASP A 10 -3.08 0.29 -13.48
C ASP A 10 -2.68 -0.73 -12.41
N PHE A 11 -1.38 -0.90 -12.18
CA PHE A 11 -0.81 -1.87 -11.23
C PHE A 11 -1.24 -1.59 -9.77
N LYS A 12 -1.75 -0.37 -9.51
CA LYS A 12 -2.44 -0.01 -8.27
C LYS A 12 -3.73 -0.79 -8.10
N PHE A 13 -4.51 -0.94 -9.17
CA PHE A 13 -5.80 -1.63 -9.11
C PHE A 13 -5.64 -3.13 -8.93
N LEU A 14 -4.64 -3.79 -9.52
CA LEU A 14 -4.47 -5.24 -9.31
C LEU A 14 -3.93 -5.57 -7.91
N TYR A 15 -3.05 -4.73 -7.37
CA TYR A 15 -2.58 -4.90 -5.98
C TYR A 15 -3.70 -4.58 -4.98
N LEU A 16 -4.42 -3.45 -5.14
CA LEU A 16 -5.60 -3.13 -4.32
C LEU A 16 -6.70 -4.18 -4.46
N LEU A 17 -6.99 -4.70 -5.65
CA LEU A 17 -8.01 -5.73 -5.84
C LEU A 17 -7.65 -7.03 -5.12
N LEU A 18 -6.37 -7.41 -5.00
CA LEU A 18 -6.00 -8.59 -4.19
C LEU A 18 -6.12 -8.35 -2.67
N ILE A 19 -6.19 -7.10 -2.21
CA ILE A 19 -6.50 -6.74 -0.81
C ILE A 19 -8.01 -6.50 -0.62
N TYR A 20 -8.75 -6.11 -1.67
CA TYR A 20 -10.17 -5.75 -1.63
C TYR A 20 -11.14 -6.85 -2.09
N THR A 21 -10.69 -7.92 -2.74
CA THR A 21 -11.59 -8.97 -3.27
C THR A 21 -11.82 -10.16 -2.33
N ASN A 22 -11.50 -10.05 -1.03
CA ASN A 22 -11.88 -11.09 -0.08
C ASN A 22 -12.51 -10.52 1.19
N ASN A 23 -13.61 -9.77 1.04
CA ASN A 23 -14.57 -9.74 2.15
C ASN A 23 -15.98 -9.39 1.69
N SER A 24 -16.66 -10.42 1.19
CA SER A 24 -18.07 -10.56 1.55
C SER A 24 -18.12 -10.70 3.08
N GLU A 25 -18.59 -9.64 3.75
CA GLU A 25 -19.35 -9.71 5.01
C GLU A 25 -18.68 -10.39 6.23
N CYS A 26 -17.95 -9.62 7.03
CA CYS A 26 -17.81 -9.89 8.47
C CYS A 26 -18.29 -8.62 9.20
N SER A 27 -19.59 -8.56 9.41
CA SER A 27 -20.28 -7.60 10.26
C SER A 27 -20.57 -8.30 11.58
N GLY A 28 -20.21 -7.66 12.69
CA GLY A 28 -20.09 -8.27 14.00
C GLY A 28 -21.32 -9.01 14.53
N ASP A 29 -21.04 -10.17 15.12
CA ASP A 29 -21.53 -10.58 16.43
C ASP A 29 -20.47 -11.50 17.06
N ASN A 30 -20.41 -11.53 18.38
CA ASN A 30 -19.18 -11.70 19.15
C ASN A 30 -18.77 -13.17 19.39
N SER A 31 -18.80 -14.04 18.38
CA SER A 31 -18.81 -15.48 18.67
C SER A 31 -17.80 -16.38 17.95
N ASP A 32 -17.34 -16.12 16.72
CA ASP A 32 -16.66 -17.21 15.94
C ASP A 32 -15.41 -16.78 15.12
N GLU A 33 -14.60 -15.85 15.60
CA GLU A 33 -13.44 -15.26 14.86
C GLU A 33 -12.15 -16.12 14.86
N GLU A 34 -12.24 -17.45 14.97
CA GLU A 34 -11.04 -18.32 15.00
C GLU A 34 -10.52 -18.71 13.59
N GLU A 35 -11.20 -18.30 12.51
CA GLU A 35 -10.74 -18.57 11.13
C GLU A 35 -10.98 -17.37 10.16
N CYS A 36 -10.80 -16.13 10.62
CA CYS A 36 -10.57 -14.99 9.73
C CYS A 36 -9.06 -14.69 9.66
N GLY A 37 -8.33 -15.49 8.88
CA GLY A 37 -6.86 -15.43 8.75
C GLY A 37 -6.28 -14.17 8.08
N HIS A 38 -7.03 -13.07 8.03
CA HIS A 38 -6.59 -11.80 7.44
C HIS A 38 -7.06 -10.62 8.30
N TYR A 39 -6.23 -10.22 9.25
CA TYR A 39 -6.43 -9.03 10.07
C TYR A 39 -6.69 -7.81 9.17
N LYS A 40 -7.95 -7.35 9.13
CA LYS A 40 -8.34 -6.14 8.42
C LYS A 40 -7.86 -4.92 9.20
N CYS A 41 -6.73 -4.38 8.80
CA CYS A 41 -6.34 -3.06 9.29
C CYS A 41 -7.34 -1.99 8.81
N PRO A 42 -7.57 -0.94 9.62
CA PRO A 42 -8.34 0.23 9.18
C PRO A 42 -7.78 0.83 7.88
N PRO A 43 -8.57 1.64 7.16
CA PRO A 43 -8.07 2.45 6.05
C PRO A 43 -6.82 3.24 6.47
N ASP A 44 -5.87 3.42 5.54
CA ASP A 44 -4.58 4.08 5.77
C ASP A 44 -3.62 3.37 6.74
N MET A 45 -3.89 2.11 7.10
CA MET A 45 -3.00 1.26 7.87
C MET A 45 -2.53 0.03 7.08
N TRP A 46 -1.36 -0.50 7.47
CA TRP A 46 -0.71 -1.64 6.87
C TRP A 46 -0.57 -2.79 7.89
N PRO A 47 -0.98 -4.02 7.51
CA PRO A 47 -0.85 -5.18 8.38
C PRO A 47 0.59 -5.68 8.44
N CYS A 48 1.18 -5.67 9.62
CA CYS A 48 2.41 -6.38 9.90
C CYS A 48 2.21 -7.88 9.66
N PRO A 49 3.04 -8.52 8.83
CA PRO A 49 2.81 -9.89 8.45
C PRO A 49 2.95 -10.81 9.67
N ASN A 50 2.06 -11.80 9.79
CA ASN A 50 2.06 -12.83 10.84
C ASN A 50 1.92 -12.33 12.30
N SER A 51 1.51 -11.09 12.53
CA SER A 51 1.38 -10.54 13.91
C SER A 51 -0.02 -10.01 14.24
N GLY A 52 -0.84 -9.70 13.22
CA GLY A 52 -2.12 -9.01 13.40
C GLY A 52 -1.98 -7.55 13.88
N HIS A 53 -0.76 -7.03 14.00
CA HIS A 53 -0.49 -5.64 14.28
C HIS A 53 -0.64 -4.78 13.02
N CYS A 54 -1.14 -3.55 13.17
CA CYS A 54 -1.32 -2.61 12.08
C CYS A 54 -0.51 -1.35 12.34
N ILE A 55 0.27 -0.92 11.36
CA ILE A 55 1.03 0.34 11.42
C ILE A 55 0.47 1.35 10.42
N PRO A 56 0.56 2.67 10.67
CA PRO A 56 0.18 3.67 9.67
C PRO A 56 1.00 3.48 8.38
N LEU A 57 0.40 3.71 7.20
CA LEU A 57 1.13 3.62 5.92
C LEU A 57 2.38 4.51 5.87
N GLY A 58 2.37 5.65 6.56
CA GLY A 58 3.52 6.55 6.66
C GLY A 58 4.69 6.00 7.50
N LYS A 59 4.49 4.88 8.19
CA LYS A 59 5.54 4.17 8.93
C LYS A 59 6.22 3.08 8.12
N LEU A 60 5.68 2.70 6.96
CA LEU A 60 6.37 1.77 6.08
C LEU A 60 7.62 2.42 5.49
N CYS A 61 8.72 1.68 5.50
CA CYS A 61 9.98 2.10 4.90
C CYS A 61 10.49 3.43 5.47
N ASN A 62 10.25 3.69 6.75
CA ASN A 62 10.63 4.92 7.43
C ASN A 62 12.01 4.82 8.12
N GLY A 63 12.66 3.65 8.08
CA GLY A 63 13.93 3.35 8.73
C GLY A 63 13.81 2.94 10.21
N ILE A 64 12.60 2.76 10.72
CA ILE A 64 12.27 2.39 12.09
C ILE A 64 11.55 1.05 12.05
N ASN A 65 11.93 0.12 12.91
CA ASN A 65 11.22 -1.15 13.02
C ASN A 65 9.93 -0.94 13.81
N ASP A 66 8.81 -0.76 13.13
CA ASP A 66 7.49 -0.68 13.73
C ASP A 66 6.76 -2.04 13.74
N CYS A 67 7.10 -2.96 12.83
CA CYS A 67 6.62 -4.35 12.88
C CYS A 67 7.59 -5.29 13.60
N ASP A 68 7.06 -6.41 14.09
CA ASP A 68 7.86 -7.50 14.64
C ASP A 68 8.90 -7.97 13.63
N GLY A 69 10.16 -7.99 14.07
CA GLY A 69 11.29 -8.34 13.22
C GLY A 69 11.60 -7.33 12.11
N GLY A 70 11.05 -6.11 12.14
CA GLY A 70 11.33 -5.02 11.18
C GLY A 70 10.85 -5.33 9.77
N MET A 71 9.76 -6.10 9.63
CA MET A 71 9.25 -6.56 8.33
C MET A 71 8.75 -5.42 7.43
N ASP A 72 8.25 -4.36 8.05
CA ASP A 72 7.92 -3.07 7.45
C ASP A 72 9.12 -2.41 6.75
N GLU A 73 10.34 -2.70 7.18
CA GLU A 73 11.58 -2.14 6.62
C GLU A 73 12.32 -3.11 5.68
N LYS A 74 12.05 -4.41 5.79
CA LYS A 74 12.77 -5.45 5.02
C LYS A 74 12.33 -5.56 3.56
N THR A 75 11.11 -5.16 3.25
CA THR A 75 10.53 -5.31 1.90
C THR A 75 10.63 -4.00 1.09
N CYS A 76 11.42 -3.03 1.55
CA CYS A 76 11.48 -1.69 0.96
C CYS A 76 12.43 -1.62 -0.24
N SER A 77 11.95 -1.04 -1.34
CA SER A 77 12.77 -0.80 -2.54
C SER A 77 12.48 0.56 -3.17
N ARG A 78 13.45 1.08 -3.94
CA ARG A 78 13.41 2.35 -4.67
C ARG A 78 13.60 2.19 -6.19
N ASN A 79 13.60 0.96 -6.69
CA ASN A 79 13.92 0.67 -8.09
C ASN A 79 12.99 1.38 -9.10
N LEU A 80 11.75 1.69 -8.71
CA LEU A 80 10.79 2.44 -9.54
C LEU A 80 10.94 3.96 -9.43
N CYS A 81 11.72 4.51 -8.47
CA CYS A 81 11.83 5.96 -8.30
C CYS A 81 12.33 6.69 -9.56
N GLN A 82 13.16 6.03 -10.38
CA GLN A 82 13.67 6.62 -11.61
C GLN A 82 12.65 6.64 -12.75
N THR A 83 11.60 5.81 -12.67
CA THR A 83 10.60 5.64 -13.74
C THR A 83 9.22 6.17 -13.38
N LEU A 84 8.93 6.39 -12.09
CA LEU A 84 7.67 6.93 -11.61
C LEU A 84 7.40 8.37 -12.09
N GLY A 85 8.44 9.16 -12.35
CA GLY A 85 8.28 10.55 -12.80
C GLY A 85 7.56 11.42 -11.77
N CYS A 86 7.95 11.32 -10.51
CA CYS A 86 7.35 12.10 -9.42
C CYS A 86 7.64 13.60 -9.58
N GLN A 87 6.63 14.44 -9.31
CA GLN A 87 6.74 15.90 -9.40
C GLN A 87 7.75 16.48 -8.39
N SER A 88 7.76 15.97 -7.15
CA SER A 88 8.58 16.52 -6.06
C SER A 88 9.63 15.53 -5.57
N GLY A 89 9.19 14.42 -4.95
CA GLY A 89 10.11 13.44 -4.35
C GLY A 89 9.67 12.00 -4.58
N CYS A 90 10.59 11.07 -4.29
CA CYS A 90 10.31 9.64 -4.24
C CYS A 90 10.89 9.02 -2.97
N ALA A 91 10.10 8.18 -2.31
CA ALA A 91 10.47 7.39 -1.14
C ALA A 91 10.47 5.89 -1.46
N SER A 92 11.19 5.12 -0.64
CA SER A 92 11.15 3.65 -0.68
C SER A 92 9.74 3.16 -0.37
N SER A 93 9.31 2.10 -1.03
CA SER A 93 8.06 1.40 -0.66
C SER A 93 8.17 -0.09 -0.96
N PRO A 94 7.26 -0.93 -0.42
CA PRO A 94 7.18 -2.34 -0.78
C PRO A 94 6.92 -2.60 -2.27
N THR A 95 6.36 -1.63 -2.98
CA THR A 95 6.10 -1.71 -4.43
C THR A 95 7.28 -1.23 -5.28
N GLY A 96 8.42 -0.89 -4.67
CA GLY A 96 9.61 -0.43 -5.38
C GLY A 96 9.75 1.08 -5.49
N GLY A 97 8.87 1.86 -4.86
CA GLY A 97 8.95 3.32 -4.79
C GLY A 97 7.57 3.96 -4.79
N ILE A 98 7.45 5.11 -4.11
CA ILE A 98 6.23 5.93 -4.07
C ILE A 98 6.59 7.41 -4.15
N CYS A 99 5.79 8.21 -4.86
CA CYS A 99 6.00 9.64 -4.91
C CYS A 99 5.64 10.30 -3.56
N THR A 100 6.33 11.39 -3.23
CA THR A 100 6.09 12.16 -2.01
C THR A 100 5.93 13.64 -2.31
N CYS A 101 5.18 14.34 -1.45
CA CYS A 101 4.91 15.76 -1.57
C CYS A 101 5.55 16.57 -0.42
N PRO A 102 5.87 17.85 -0.66
CA PRO A 102 6.26 18.77 0.41
C PRO A 102 5.16 18.95 1.46
N GLN A 103 5.53 19.47 2.63
CA GLN A 103 4.56 19.76 3.69
C GLN A 103 3.46 20.71 3.18
N GLY A 104 2.20 20.39 3.52
CA GLY A 104 1.03 21.13 3.08
C GLY A 104 0.43 20.66 1.75
N TYR A 105 1.04 19.68 1.08
CA TYR A 105 0.55 19.13 -0.18
C TYR A 105 0.24 17.63 -0.05
N LYS A 106 -0.77 17.17 -0.80
CA LYS A 106 -1.19 15.77 -0.90
C LYS A 106 -0.97 15.27 -2.32
N LEU A 107 -0.76 13.97 -2.49
CA LEU A 107 -0.67 13.37 -3.82
C LEU A 107 -2.04 13.41 -4.50
N ASP A 108 -2.09 13.83 -5.77
CA ASP A 108 -3.30 13.76 -6.61
C ASP A 108 -3.73 12.30 -6.77
N GLU A 109 -4.97 12.00 -6.43
CA GLU A 109 -5.48 10.61 -6.35
C GLU A 109 -5.49 9.88 -7.69
N ARG A 110 -5.48 10.58 -8.83
CA ARG A 110 -5.57 9.93 -10.15
C ARG A 110 -4.31 9.17 -10.50
N PHE A 111 -3.16 9.83 -10.38
CA PHE A 111 -1.88 9.25 -10.80
C PHE A 111 -0.88 9.11 -9.66
N GLN A 112 -1.12 9.77 -8.51
CA GLN A 112 -0.21 9.88 -7.37
C GLN A 112 1.24 10.15 -7.76
N ARG A 113 1.42 11.03 -8.74
CA ARG A 113 2.71 11.56 -9.20
C ARG A 113 2.83 13.06 -8.94
N SER A 114 1.70 13.75 -8.88
CA SER A 114 1.60 15.20 -8.74
C SER A 114 1.09 15.58 -7.36
N CYS A 115 1.42 16.80 -6.93
CA CYS A 115 1.06 17.33 -5.61
C CYS A 115 -0.02 18.41 -5.74
N ILE A 116 -1.09 18.29 -4.95
CA ILE A 116 -2.20 19.24 -4.83
C ILE A 116 -2.22 19.82 -3.41
N GLY A 117 -2.59 21.10 -3.28
CA GLY A 117 -2.62 21.83 -2.00
C GLY A 117 -4.03 22.25 -1.63
#